data_AF-A0A9E3EFH0-F1
#
_entry.id   AF-A0A9E3EFH0-F1
#
_cell.length_a   1.000
_cell.length_b   1.000
_cell.length_c   1.000
_cell.angle_alpha   90.00
_cell.angle_beta   90.00
_cell.angle_gamma   90.00
#
_symmetry.space_group_name_H-M   'P 1'
#
loop_
_entity.id
_entity.type
_entity.pdbx_description
1 polymer ?
#
loop_
_entity_poly.entity_id
_entity_poly.type
_entity_poly.pdbx_seq_one_letter_code
_entity_poly.pdbx_strand_id
1 'polypeptide(L)'
;MTLIGMAMGSEPKIILAPGHLSSPSLELYFRGEMTLMPKPLGTLTLEAEGLDKALTRLQGAAKSNPDLQQAVLGLSVAKGLAKPGAQGRSVWIIVYGADGEVSINGQRMGAPAK
;
A
#
# COMPACT_ATOMS: atom_id res chain seq x y z
N MET A 1 -7.45 7.81 46.49
CA MET A 1 -6.14 7.66 45.83
C MET A 1 -6.42 7.44 44.35
N THR A 2 -6.39 8.52 43.57
CA THR A 2 -6.97 8.56 42.23
C THR A 2 -5.89 8.28 41.19
N LEU A 3 -6.01 7.16 40.48
CA LEU A 3 -5.21 6.83 39.29
C LEU A 3 -5.68 7.71 38.12
N ILE A 4 -5.30 8.99 38.11
CA ILE A 4 -5.41 9.85 36.93
C ILE A 4 -3.99 10.09 36.44
N GLY A 5 -3.48 9.13 35.65
CA GLY A 5 -2.14 9.22 35.08
C GLY A 5 -1.89 8.38 33.82
N MET A 6 -2.90 7.69 33.28
CA MET A 6 -2.73 6.80 32.11
C MET A 6 -3.68 7.13 30.95
N ALA A 7 -3.90 8.41 30.66
CA ALA A 7 -4.68 8.83 29.49
C ALA A 7 -3.97 9.93 28.68
N MET A 8 -2.66 9.78 28.47
CA MET A 8 -1.89 10.58 27.52
C MET A 8 -1.34 9.64 26.45
N GLY A 9 -2.17 9.30 25.44
CA GLY A 9 -1.80 8.44 24.31
C GLY A 9 -2.84 7.39 23.93
N SER A 10 -4.11 7.77 23.73
CA SER A 10 -5.24 6.85 23.47
C SER A 10 -5.57 6.63 21.99
N GLU A 11 -4.70 7.06 21.06
CA GLU A 11 -4.96 6.84 19.64
C GLU A 11 -4.70 5.38 19.27
N PRO A 12 -5.69 4.66 18.71
CA PRO A 12 -5.50 3.28 18.30
C PRO A 12 -4.41 3.18 17.23
N LYS A 13 -3.34 2.48 17.56
CA LYS A 13 -2.25 2.15 16.63
C LYS A 13 -2.49 0.77 16.03
N ILE A 14 -2.55 0.72 14.70
CA ILE A 14 -2.59 -0.51 13.93
C ILE A 14 -1.17 -0.92 13.59
N ILE A 15 -0.81 -2.14 13.95
CA ILE A 15 0.46 -2.76 13.60
C ILE A 15 0.18 -3.91 12.64
N LEU A 16 0.67 -3.79 11.42
CA LEU A 16 0.69 -4.86 10.43
C LEU A 16 2.05 -5.53 10.52
N ALA A 17 2.14 -6.61 11.30
CA ALA A 17 3.32 -7.45 11.34
C ALA A 17 3.64 -8.01 9.93
N PRO A 18 4.90 -8.34 9.63
CA PRO A 18 5.25 -8.92 8.34
C PRO A 18 4.38 -10.13 7.98
N GLY A 19 3.65 -10.00 6.87
CA GLY A 19 2.75 -11.02 6.35
C GLY A 19 2.82 -11.08 4.83
N HIS A 20 2.13 -12.07 4.26
CA HIS A 20 2.02 -12.18 2.80
C HIS A 20 0.67 -12.76 2.36
N LEU A 21 0.32 -12.46 1.12
CA LEU A 21 -0.78 -13.02 0.37
C LEU A 21 -0.21 -13.77 -0.83
N SER A 22 -0.54 -15.05 -0.95
CA SER A 22 -0.06 -15.94 -2.02
C SER A 22 -1.14 -16.22 -3.06
N SER A 23 -0.75 -16.21 -4.33
CA SER A 23 -1.60 -16.61 -5.45
C SER A 23 -0.75 -17.14 -6.62
N PRO A 24 -1.31 -17.89 -7.59
CA PRO A 24 -0.55 -18.49 -8.69
C PRO A 24 0.26 -17.51 -9.56
N SER A 25 -0.05 -16.22 -9.51
CA SER A 25 0.59 -15.17 -10.31
C SER A 25 1.17 -14.02 -9.51
N LEU A 26 0.98 -13.98 -8.19
CA LEU A 26 1.38 -12.85 -7.36
C LEU A 26 1.64 -13.31 -5.93
N GLU A 27 2.83 -13.01 -5.41
CA GLU A 27 3.10 -13.00 -3.98
C GLU A 27 3.19 -11.55 -3.52
N LEU A 28 2.36 -11.16 -2.56
CA LEU A 28 2.33 -9.81 -2.00
C LEU A 28 2.73 -9.86 -0.54
N TYR A 29 3.85 -9.25 -0.19
CA TYR A 29 4.31 -9.05 1.18
C TYR A 29 3.86 -7.69 1.69
N PHE A 30 3.45 -7.63 2.95
CA PHE A 30 3.04 -6.39 3.59
C PHE A 30 3.56 -6.30 5.02
N ARG A 31 3.88 -5.08 5.44
CA ARG A 31 4.16 -4.72 6.83
C ARG A 31 3.93 -3.24 7.03
N GLY A 32 3.64 -2.81 8.25
CA GLY A 32 3.48 -1.39 8.51
C GLY A 32 2.95 -1.08 9.88
N GLU A 33 2.82 0.21 10.11
CA GLU A 33 2.29 0.78 11.32
C GLU A 33 1.56 2.06 10.98
N MET A 34 0.34 2.24 11.49
CA MET A 34 -0.41 3.47 11.30
C MET A 34 -1.38 3.75 12.44
N THR A 35 -1.66 5.03 12.71
CA THR A 35 -2.88 5.46 13.39
C THR A 35 -3.93 5.80 12.35
N LEU A 36 -5.21 5.53 12.62
CA LEU A 36 -6.30 5.84 11.68
C LEU A 36 -7.01 7.16 12.00
N MET A 37 -6.94 7.60 13.26
CA MET A 37 -7.67 8.75 13.76
C MET A 37 -6.70 9.78 14.34
N PRO A 38 -6.96 11.09 14.15
CA PRO A 38 -8.06 11.67 13.37
C PRO A 38 -7.85 11.59 11.84
N LYS A 39 -6.62 11.35 11.39
CA LYS A 39 -6.26 11.07 9.99
C LYS A 39 -5.26 9.92 9.97
N PRO A 40 -5.18 9.15 8.87
CA PRO A 40 -4.12 8.16 8.71
C PRO A 40 -2.74 8.81 8.85
N LEU A 41 -1.94 8.30 9.79
CA LEU A 41 -0.54 8.69 9.96
C LEU A 41 0.28 7.42 10.13
N GLY A 42 1.35 7.25 9.37
CA GLY A 42 2.23 6.10 9.49
C GLY A 42 2.82 5.62 8.18
N THR A 43 3.30 4.39 8.17
CA THR A 43 4.00 3.80 7.03
C THR A 43 3.49 2.39 6.75
N LEU A 44 3.24 2.11 5.47
CA LEU A 44 2.94 0.79 4.94
C LEU A 44 3.98 0.44 3.87
N THR A 45 4.67 -0.69 4.04
CA THR A 45 5.55 -1.26 3.02
C THR A 45 4.85 -2.42 2.34
N LEU A 46 4.79 -2.38 1.01
CA LEU A 46 4.33 -3.47 0.17
C LEU A 46 5.47 -3.93 -0.74
N GLU A 47 5.61 -5.23 -0.92
CA GLU A 47 6.51 -5.83 -1.91
C GLU A 47 5.75 -6.87 -2.71
N ALA A 48 5.85 -6.84 -4.04
CA ALA A 48 5.20 -7.80 -4.91
C ALA A 48 6.20 -8.56 -5.76
N GLU A 49 6.07 -9.87 -5.80
CA GLU A 49 6.74 -10.76 -6.73
C GLU A 49 5.73 -11.25 -7.78
N GLY A 50 6.14 -11.27 -9.05
CA GLY A 50 5.27 -11.73 -10.14
C GLY A 50 4.24 -10.70 -10.64
N LEU A 51 4.36 -9.42 -10.27
CA LEU A 51 3.43 -8.35 -10.68
C LEU A 51 3.17 -8.32 -12.19
N ASP A 52 4.21 -8.55 -13.00
CA ASP A 52 4.11 -8.58 -14.46
C ASP A 52 3.28 -9.76 -14.97
N LYS A 53 3.47 -10.93 -14.37
CA LYS A 53 2.68 -12.13 -14.65
C LYS A 53 1.21 -11.92 -14.27
N ALA A 54 0.96 -11.28 -13.12
CA ALA A 54 -0.39 -10.92 -12.70
C ALA A 54 -1.04 -9.93 -13.69
N LEU A 55 -0.32 -8.90 -14.13
CA LEU A 55 -0.81 -7.93 -15.09
C LEU A 55 -1.12 -8.57 -16.45
N THR A 56 -0.24 -9.42 -16.98
CA THR A 56 -0.49 -10.15 -18.23
C THR A 56 -1.71 -11.07 -18.13
N ARG A 57 -1.87 -11.79 -17.00
CA ARG A 57 -3.05 -12.63 -16.77
C ARG A 57 -4.34 -11.80 -16.74
N LEU A 58 -4.32 -10.68 -16.03
CA LEU A 58 -5.47 -9.78 -15.91
C LEU A 58 -5.83 -9.14 -17.26
N GLN A 59 -4.84 -8.73 -18.06
CA GLN A 59 -5.02 -8.26 -19.43
C GLN A 59 -5.63 -9.34 -20.33
N GLY A 60 -5.19 -10.59 -20.19
CA GLY A 60 -5.77 -11.73 -20.89
C GLY A 60 -7.25 -11.94 -20.54
N ALA A 61 -7.58 -11.91 -19.25
CA ALA A 61 -8.96 -12.04 -18.77
C ALA A 61 -9.86 -10.87 -19.22
N ALA A 62 -9.32 -9.65 -19.28
CA ALA A 62 -10.06 -8.46 -19.68
C ALA A 62 -10.54 -8.50 -21.15
N LYS A 63 -9.94 -9.36 -22.00
CA LYS A 63 -10.41 -9.59 -23.37
C LYS A 63 -11.81 -10.22 -23.42
N SER A 64 -12.15 -11.01 -22.41
CA SER A 64 -13.44 -11.72 -22.30
C SER A 64 -14.37 -11.12 -21.24
N ASN A 65 -13.83 -10.31 -20.33
CA ASN A 65 -14.59 -9.57 -19.33
C ASN A 65 -14.13 -8.10 -19.29
N PRO A 66 -14.81 -7.19 -20.02
CA PRO A 66 -14.49 -5.77 -20.05
C PRO A 66 -14.48 -5.07 -18.69
N ASP A 67 -15.21 -5.60 -17.70
CA ASP A 67 -15.24 -5.02 -16.33
C ASP A 67 -13.87 -5.09 -15.65
N LEU A 68 -12.97 -5.96 -16.13
CA LEU A 68 -11.60 -6.08 -15.63
C LEU A 68 -10.65 -5.00 -16.18
N GLN A 69 -11.06 -4.19 -17.17
CA GLN A 69 -10.21 -3.14 -17.73
C GLN A 69 -9.78 -2.12 -16.66
N GLN A 70 -10.67 -1.76 -15.74
CA GLN A 70 -10.33 -0.85 -14.63
C GLN A 70 -9.25 -1.45 -13.72
N ALA A 71 -9.32 -2.76 -13.46
CA ALA A 71 -8.29 -3.45 -12.68
C ALA A 71 -6.95 -3.50 -13.42
N VAL A 72 -6.94 -3.71 -14.74
CA VAL A 72 -5.72 -3.63 -15.57
C VAL A 72 -5.08 -2.25 -15.48
N LEU A 73 -5.88 -1.18 -15.64
CA LEU A 73 -5.41 0.20 -15.56
C LEU A 73 -4.85 0.50 -14.17
N GLY A 74 -5.60 0.15 -13.11
CA GLY A 74 -5.17 0.35 -11.72
C GLY A 74 -3.85 -0.36 -11.41
N LEU A 75 -3.71 -1.63 -11.80
CA LEU A 75 -2.48 -2.38 -11.56
C LEU A 75 -1.29 -1.84 -12.38
N SER A 76 -1.54 -1.33 -13.59
CA SER A 76 -0.51 -0.69 -14.42
C SER A 76 0.01 0.60 -13.77
N VAL A 77 -0.89 1.43 -13.24
CA VAL A 77 -0.53 2.64 -12.49
C VAL A 77 0.25 2.27 -11.23
N ALA A 78 -0.24 1.29 -10.46
CA ALA A 78 0.46 0.81 -9.27
C ALA A 78 1.89 0.33 -9.60
N LYS A 79 2.06 -0.48 -10.66
CA LYS A 79 3.37 -0.90 -11.15
C LYS A 79 4.28 0.29 -11.48
N GLY A 80 3.76 1.33 -12.14
CA GLY A 80 4.53 2.52 -12.49
C GLY A 80 5.05 3.32 -11.29
N LEU A 81 4.41 3.20 -10.12
CA LEU A 81 4.82 3.86 -8.88
C LEU A 81 5.82 3.03 -8.06
N ALA A 82 6.06 1.77 -8.44
CA ALA A 82 6.95 0.87 -7.73
C ALA A 82 8.42 1.23 -7.98
N LYS A 83 9.26 0.98 -6.97
CA LYS A 83 10.71 0.89 -7.16
C LYS A 83 11.14 -0.57 -7.30
N PRO A 84 12.20 -0.88 -8.04
CA PRO A 84 12.76 -2.22 -8.07
C PRO A 84 13.33 -2.57 -6.68
N GLY A 85 13.00 -3.75 -6.19
CA GLY A 85 13.51 -4.36 -4.98
C GLY A 85 14.38 -5.59 -5.27
N ALA A 86 14.74 -6.32 -4.22
CA ALA A 86 15.49 -7.56 -4.34
C ALA A 86 14.77 -8.58 -5.23
N GLN A 87 15.53 -9.33 -6.02
CA GLN A 87 15.00 -10.38 -6.91
C GLN A 87 13.92 -9.89 -7.89
N GLY A 88 13.97 -8.60 -8.27
CA GLY A 88 13.01 -8.02 -9.22
C GLY A 88 11.63 -7.74 -8.63
N ARG A 89 11.48 -7.75 -7.30
CA ARG A 89 10.22 -7.35 -6.66
C ARG A 89 9.88 -5.90 -6.93
N SER A 90 8.59 -5.60 -7.00
CA SER A 90 8.07 -4.24 -7.01
C SER A 90 7.84 -3.78 -5.57
N VAL A 91 8.42 -2.64 -5.17
CA VAL A 91 8.36 -2.14 -3.80
C VAL A 91 7.65 -0.80 -3.73
N TRP A 92 6.73 -0.68 -2.78
CA TRP A 92 6.06 0.57 -2.41
C TRP A 92 6.25 0.83 -0.93
N ILE A 93 6.95 1.91 -0.61
CA ILE A 93 6.95 2.50 0.73
C ILE A 93 5.92 3.62 0.71
N ILE A 94 4.78 3.38 1.31
CA ILE A 94 3.66 4.32 1.41
C ILE A 94 3.76 5.01 2.76
N VAL A 95 3.88 6.33 2.76
CA VAL A 95 3.87 7.14 3.97
C VAL A 95 2.61 7.99 3.96
N TYR A 96 1.81 7.85 5.01
CA TYR A 96 0.73 8.75 5.36
C TYR A 96 1.31 9.79 6.33
N GLY A 97 1.49 11.01 5.86
CA GLY A 97 2.02 12.14 6.62
C GLY A 97 0.92 12.91 7.36
N ALA A 98 1.35 13.95 8.09
CA ALA A 98 0.42 14.88 8.72
C ALA A 98 -0.54 15.49 7.67
N ASP A 99 -1.71 15.93 8.11
CA ASP A 99 -2.69 16.64 7.26
C ASP A 99 -3.29 15.90 6.07
N GLY A 100 -3.03 14.59 5.92
CA GLY A 100 -3.57 13.77 4.83
C GLY A 100 -2.64 13.67 3.63
N GLU A 101 -1.38 14.07 3.79
CA GLU A 101 -0.34 13.87 2.79
C GLU A 101 -0.08 12.38 2.58
N VAL A 102 0.03 11.97 1.32
CA VAL A 102 0.43 10.61 0.98
C VAL A 102 1.67 10.70 0.11
N SER A 103 2.67 9.90 0.40
CA SER A 103 3.80 9.70 -0.51
C SER A 103 4.03 8.22 -0.77
N ILE A 104 4.48 7.92 -1.98
CA ILE A 104 4.88 6.58 -2.40
C ILE A 104 6.32 6.67 -2.84
N ASN A 105 7.21 5.92 -2.19
CA ASN A 105 8.64 5.90 -2.51
C ASN A 105 9.31 7.29 -2.47
N GLY A 106 8.77 8.21 -1.66
CA GLY A 106 9.21 9.60 -1.53
C GLY A 106 8.54 10.58 -2.51
N GLN A 107 7.76 10.09 -3.48
CA GLN A 107 6.98 10.93 -4.39
C GLN A 107 5.63 11.26 -3.76
N ARG A 108 5.31 12.54 -3.61
CA ARG A 108 4.01 13.00 -3.11
C ARG A 108 2.89 12.65 -4.09
N MET A 109 1.78 12.17 -3.55
CA MET A 109 0.55 11.86 -4.26
C MET A 109 -0.50 12.95 -4.00
N GLY A 110 -1.28 13.28 -5.04
CA GLY A 110 -2.31 14.33 -4.96
C GLY A 110 -1.82 15.73 -5.34
N ALA A 111 -2.74 16.69 -5.36
CA ALA A 111 -2.41 18.08 -5.63
C ALA A 111 -1.58 18.68 -4.48
N PRO A 112 -0.68 19.64 -4.74
CA PRO A 112 -0.03 20.40 -3.67
C PRO A 112 -1.10 21.03 -2.75
N ALA A 113 -0.83 21.05 -1.44
CA ALA A 113 -1.71 21.75 -0.50
C ALA A 113 -1.84 23.21 -0.93
N LYS A 114 -3.08 23.71 -0.98
CA LYS A 114 -3.37 25.13 -1.21
C LYS A 114 -3.13 25.94 0.05
#